data_AF-A0A3T0ZC08-F1
#
_entry.id   AF-A0A3T0ZC08-F1
#
_cell.length_a   1.000
_cell.length_b   1.000
_cell.length_c   1.000
_cell.angle_alpha   90.00
_cell.angle_beta   90.00
_cell.angle_gamma   90.00
#
_symmetry.space_group_name_H-M   'P 1'
#
loop_
_entity.id
_entity.type
_entity.pdbx_description
1 polymer ?
#
loop_
_entity_poly.entity_id
_entity_poly.type
_entity_poly.pdbx_seq_one_letter_code
_entity_poly.pdbx_strand_id
1 'polypeptide(L)'
;MDYFSMISFHTPSSSGFSTIDIFSMGFAGARITMSSNSPHLNLNDLRFSVNQSWLNIENHIEGRVTITMTRMPTINESHVIMGIKNLRNGYIYYRDFKLETWLTGDGAKGDSLAGAKERCNKYGGRLLKKSEFKKLTHHWFGLSYGTVKEKYPSSYIFDESFLLSEGVWIKEGKSLHLNTGQKYDGKEITTLCRYEYPAINHE
;
A
#
# COMPACT_ATOMS: atom_id res chain seq x y z
N MET A 1 24.91 -4.31 -9.18
CA MET A 1 24.13 -3.06 -9.29
C MET A 1 22.79 -3.35 -8.63
N ASP A 2 22.41 -2.58 -7.60
CA ASP A 2 21.09 -2.74 -6.96
C ASP A 2 20.03 -2.13 -7.88
N TYR A 3 19.29 -2.96 -8.62
CA TYR A 3 18.25 -2.47 -9.53
C TYR A 3 17.08 -1.83 -8.77
N PHE A 4 16.84 -2.22 -7.52
CA PHE A 4 15.75 -1.64 -6.73
C PHE A 4 16.00 -0.17 -6.39
N SER A 5 17.25 0.26 -6.22
CA SER A 5 17.56 1.67 -5.96
C SER A 5 17.26 2.59 -7.15
N MET A 6 17.02 2.01 -8.33
CA MET A 6 16.73 2.72 -9.59
C MET A 6 15.26 2.63 -10.01
N ILE A 7 14.42 2.02 -9.18
CA ILE A 7 12.98 1.91 -9.37
C ILE A 7 12.30 2.87 -8.41
N SER A 8 11.48 3.77 -8.94
CA SER A 8 10.59 4.60 -8.15
C SER A 8 9.20 4.04 -8.12
N PHE A 9 8.63 4.05 -6.93
CA PHE A 9 7.22 3.83 -6.69
C PHE A 9 6.57 5.20 -6.59
N HIS A 10 5.54 5.44 -7.40
CA HIS A 10 4.97 6.78 -7.49
C HIS A 10 3.95 7.01 -6.40
N THR A 11 4.42 7.34 -5.19
CA THR A 11 3.60 8.00 -4.17
C THR A 11 3.70 9.53 -4.33
N PRO A 12 2.73 10.32 -3.83
CA PRO A 12 2.54 11.74 -4.18
C PRO A 12 3.40 12.73 -3.39
N SER A 13 4.12 12.29 -2.37
CA SER A 13 4.96 13.17 -1.58
C SER A 13 6.42 13.00 -1.99
N SER A 14 6.89 13.93 -2.82
CA SER A 14 8.31 14.17 -3.13
C SER A 14 9.09 13.03 -3.80
N SER A 15 10.16 13.40 -4.47
CA SER A 15 11.21 12.49 -4.95
C SER A 15 11.57 11.42 -3.91
N GLY A 16 11.43 10.15 -4.28
CA GLY A 16 12.11 9.04 -3.59
C GLY A 16 11.33 8.40 -2.46
N PHE A 17 10.32 7.58 -2.80
CA PHE A 17 10.03 6.43 -1.95
C PHE A 17 11.08 5.36 -2.21
N SER A 18 11.73 4.86 -1.16
CA SER A 18 12.54 3.66 -1.27
C SER A 18 11.58 2.49 -1.53
N THR A 19 11.99 1.53 -2.37
CA THR A 19 11.25 0.28 -2.57
C THR A 19 10.90 -0.43 -1.26
N ILE A 20 11.67 -0.17 -0.19
CA ILE A 20 11.59 -0.88 1.09
C ILE A 20 10.29 -0.53 1.82
N ASP A 21 9.92 0.75 1.82
CA ASP A 21 8.80 1.25 2.62
C ASP A 21 7.42 0.89 2.04
N ILE A 22 7.37 0.54 0.75
CA ILE A 22 6.11 0.19 0.09
C ILE A 22 5.68 -1.25 0.38
N PHE A 23 6.61 -2.12 0.75
CA PHE A 23 6.31 -3.51 1.10
C PHE A 23 6.19 -3.73 2.61
N SER A 24 6.56 -2.74 3.42
CA SER A 24 6.33 -2.78 4.87
C SER A 24 4.87 -2.52 5.24
N MET A 25 4.06 -2.04 4.29
CA MET A 25 2.63 -1.82 4.48
C MET A 25 1.83 -2.25 3.25
N GLY A 26 0.73 -2.98 3.49
CA GLY A 26 -0.13 -3.46 2.41
C GLY A 26 -1.60 -3.15 2.62
N PHE A 27 -2.37 -3.24 1.54
CA PHE A 27 -3.82 -3.08 1.54
C PHE A 27 -4.46 -4.03 0.53
N ALA A 28 -5.62 -4.60 0.87
CA ALA A 28 -6.32 -5.55 0.00
C ALA A 28 -6.87 -4.87 -1.25
N GLY A 29 -6.48 -5.34 -2.43
CA GLY A 29 -6.85 -4.75 -3.71
C GLY A 29 -6.00 -3.54 -4.10
N ALA A 30 -5.00 -3.14 -3.30
CA ALA A 30 -4.13 -2.04 -3.66
C ALA A 30 -3.35 -2.37 -4.94
N ARG A 31 -3.33 -1.39 -5.85
CA ARG A 31 -2.71 -1.45 -7.16
C ARG A 31 -1.71 -0.31 -7.26
N ILE A 32 -0.44 -0.65 -7.48
CA ILE A 32 0.69 0.27 -7.40
C ILE A 32 1.47 0.19 -8.71
N THR A 33 1.72 1.33 -9.34
CA THR A 33 2.57 1.40 -10.54
C THR A 33 4.01 1.81 -10.19
N MET A 34 4.96 1.01 -10.65
CA MET A 34 6.40 1.27 -10.62
C MET A 34 6.87 1.86 -11.95
N SER A 35 7.83 2.78 -11.90
CA SER A 35 8.63 3.14 -13.08
C SER A 35 10.08 3.41 -12.72
N SER A 36 10.92 3.65 -13.72
CA SER A 36 12.34 3.90 -13.51
C SER A 36 12.55 5.37 -13.15
N ASN A 37 13.43 5.61 -12.18
CA ASN A 37 13.95 6.95 -11.92
C ASN A 37 15.34 7.17 -12.52
N SER A 38 15.86 6.18 -13.25
CA SER A 38 17.19 6.20 -13.84
C SER A 38 17.11 6.07 -15.37
N PRO A 39 17.78 6.95 -16.13
CA PRO A 39 17.85 6.82 -17.59
C PRO A 39 18.59 5.53 -18.03
N HIS A 40 19.33 4.90 -17.11
CA HIS A 40 20.10 3.68 -17.36
C HIS A 40 19.31 2.39 -17.08
N LEU A 41 18.05 2.51 -16.65
CA LEU A 41 17.19 1.37 -16.37
C LEU A 41 15.87 1.52 -17.12
N ASN A 42 15.60 0.61 -18.05
CA ASN A 42 14.32 0.50 -18.72
C ASN A 42 13.61 -0.74 -18.17
N LEU A 43 12.41 -0.56 -17.60
CA LEU A 43 11.69 -1.67 -16.97
C LEU A 43 11.32 -2.74 -17.98
N ASN A 44 11.12 -2.40 -19.26
CA ASN A 44 10.82 -3.38 -20.31
C ASN A 44 11.94 -4.45 -20.46
N ASP A 45 13.15 -4.16 -20.01
CA ASP A 45 14.28 -5.08 -20.02
C ASP A 45 14.36 -5.93 -18.74
N LEU A 46 13.40 -5.82 -17.83
CA LEU A 46 13.37 -6.50 -16.55
C LEU A 46 12.22 -7.50 -16.47
N ARG A 47 12.46 -8.63 -15.82
CA ARG A 47 11.42 -9.56 -15.40
C ARG A 47 11.41 -9.62 -13.89
N PHE A 48 10.26 -9.28 -13.32
CA PHE A 48 10.02 -9.33 -11.88
C PHE A 48 9.49 -10.72 -11.49
N SER A 49 9.87 -11.18 -10.30
CA SER A 49 9.33 -12.38 -9.67
C SER A 49 9.15 -12.16 -8.18
N VAL A 50 8.20 -12.83 -7.57
CA VAL A 50 7.97 -12.76 -6.12
C VAL A 50 7.60 -14.14 -5.60
N ASN A 51 8.05 -14.48 -4.40
CA ASN A 51 7.78 -15.79 -3.78
C ASN A 51 6.39 -15.89 -3.15
N GLN A 52 5.65 -14.79 -3.04
CA GLN A 52 4.35 -14.74 -2.37
C GLN A 52 3.18 -14.56 -3.33
N SER A 53 2.14 -15.39 -3.17
CA SER A 53 0.96 -15.41 -4.06
C SER A 53 -0.03 -14.26 -3.83
N TRP A 54 0.09 -13.52 -2.72
CA TRP A 54 -0.73 -12.35 -2.44
C TRP A 54 -0.25 -11.10 -3.20
N LEU A 55 0.91 -11.17 -3.86
CA LEU A 55 1.43 -10.14 -4.77
C LEU A 55 1.33 -10.63 -6.21
N ASN A 56 0.50 -9.97 -7.00
CA ASN A 56 0.46 -10.17 -8.44
C ASN A 56 1.30 -9.08 -9.12
N ILE A 57 2.23 -9.48 -10.00
CA ILE A 57 3.05 -8.54 -10.77
C ILE A 57 2.64 -8.67 -12.23
N GLU A 58 2.07 -7.60 -12.77
CA GLU A 58 1.59 -7.55 -14.14
C GLU A 58 2.63 -7.01 -15.10
N ASN A 59 2.49 -7.41 -16.36
CA ASN A 59 3.42 -7.10 -17.43
C ASN A 59 3.52 -5.61 -17.73
N HIS A 60 4.62 -5.27 -18.39
CA HIS A 60 4.99 -3.91 -18.74
C HIS A 60 4.00 -3.26 -19.70
N ILE A 61 3.41 -2.14 -19.28
CA ILE A 61 2.69 -1.22 -20.18
C ILE A 61 3.48 0.08 -20.18
N GLU A 62 4.02 0.47 -21.33
CA GLU A 62 4.75 1.74 -21.51
C GLU A 62 5.95 1.93 -20.54
N GLY A 63 6.72 0.86 -20.27
CA GLY A 63 7.86 0.92 -19.35
C GLY A 63 7.48 1.05 -17.88
N ARG A 64 6.26 0.64 -17.51
CA ARG A 64 5.75 0.64 -16.14
C ARG A 64 5.33 -0.77 -15.73
N VAL A 65 5.51 -1.10 -14.46
CA VAL A 65 5.08 -2.39 -13.89
C VAL A 65 4.00 -2.13 -12.87
N THR A 66 2.96 -2.96 -12.87
CA THR A 66 1.90 -2.86 -11.87
C THR A 66 2.00 -4.01 -10.88
N ILE A 67 1.97 -3.69 -9.60
CA ILE A 67 1.85 -4.64 -8.51
C ILE A 67 0.45 -4.53 -7.94
N THR A 68 -0.22 -5.67 -7.78
CA THR A 68 -1.51 -5.76 -7.09
C THR A 68 -1.37 -6.61 -5.84
N MET A 69 -1.80 -6.09 -4.70
CA MET A 69 -1.90 -6.82 -3.45
C MET A 69 -3.29 -7.45 -3.38
N THR A 70 -3.41 -8.76 -3.61
CA THR A 70 -4.70 -9.39 -3.89
C THR A 70 -5.48 -9.78 -2.64
N ARG A 71 -4.79 -10.05 -1.53
CA ARG A 71 -5.39 -10.47 -0.25
C ARG A 71 -4.44 -10.19 0.91
N MET A 72 -4.98 -10.23 2.13
CA MET A 72 -4.18 -10.22 3.34
C MET A 72 -3.32 -11.49 3.41
N PRO A 73 -1.99 -11.36 3.58
CA PRO A 73 -1.14 -12.52 3.81
C PRO A 73 -1.31 -13.11 5.20
N THR A 74 -0.96 -14.38 5.34
CA THR A 74 -0.74 -15.00 6.64
C THR A 74 0.59 -14.54 7.24
N ILE A 75 0.83 -14.82 8.52
CA ILE A 75 2.09 -14.47 9.21
C ILE A 75 3.31 -15.03 8.46
N ASN A 76 3.23 -16.26 7.94
CA ASN A 76 4.33 -16.91 7.22
C ASN A 76 4.56 -16.32 5.82
N GLU A 77 3.57 -15.61 5.27
CA GLU A 77 3.64 -14.95 3.96
C GLU A 77 4.06 -13.48 4.06
N SER A 78 4.27 -12.97 5.29
CA SER A 78 4.71 -11.59 5.55
C SER A 78 6.16 -11.32 5.15
N HIS A 79 6.98 -12.37 5.00
CA HIS A 79 8.34 -12.28 4.47
C HIS A 79 8.33 -12.49 2.94
N VAL A 80 8.72 -11.45 2.21
CA VAL A 80 8.65 -11.39 0.75
C VAL A 80 10.04 -11.33 0.17
N ILE A 81 10.32 -12.18 -0.81
CA ILE A 81 11.52 -12.14 -1.63
C ILE A 81 11.11 -11.74 -3.03
N MET A 82 11.58 -10.58 -3.49
CA MET A 82 11.37 -10.12 -4.86
C MET A 82 12.67 -10.25 -5.66
N GLY A 83 12.56 -10.85 -6.84
CA GLY A 83 13.62 -10.97 -7.82
C GLY A 83 13.42 -10.02 -9.00
N ILE A 84 14.52 -9.44 -9.48
CA ILE A 84 14.59 -8.69 -10.74
C ILE A 84 15.62 -9.38 -11.62
N LYS A 85 15.18 -9.97 -12.73
CA LYS A 85 16.06 -10.49 -13.78
C LYS A 85 16.19 -9.44 -14.89
N ASN A 86 17.41 -9.00 -15.16
CA ASN A 86 17.70 -8.21 -16.36
C ASN A 86 17.80 -9.15 -17.57
N LEU A 87 16.92 -8.93 -18.55
CA LEU A 87 16.78 -9.75 -19.75
C LEU A 87 17.91 -9.54 -20.76
N ARG A 88 18.61 -8.40 -20.71
CA ARG A 88 19.72 -8.10 -21.63
C ARG A 88 21.01 -8.83 -21.26
N ASN A 89 21.29 -8.96 -19.96
CA ASN A 89 22.56 -9.52 -19.48
C ASN A 89 22.38 -10.78 -18.60
N GLY A 90 21.14 -11.18 -18.32
CA GLY A 90 20.82 -12.39 -17.55
C GLY A 90 21.00 -12.26 -16.03
N TYR A 91 21.53 -11.15 -15.51
CA TYR A 91 21.75 -10.97 -14.08
C TYR A 91 20.43 -10.94 -13.30
N ILE A 92 20.43 -11.59 -12.14
CA ILE A 92 19.29 -11.61 -11.23
C ILE A 92 19.71 -10.97 -9.90
N TYR A 93 18.87 -10.07 -9.41
CA TYR A 93 19.02 -9.45 -8.10
C TYR A 93 17.81 -9.78 -7.23
N TYR A 94 18.04 -10.17 -5.99
CA TYR A 94 16.99 -10.47 -5.03
C TYR A 94 17.01 -9.44 -3.90
N ARG A 95 15.84 -9.10 -3.38
CA ARG A 95 15.70 -8.31 -2.17
C ARG A 95 14.61 -8.90 -1.30
N ASP A 96 14.90 -8.95 -0.01
CA ASP A 96 13.99 -9.38 1.03
C ASP A 96 13.26 -8.16 1.61
N PHE A 97 11.97 -8.35 1.89
CA PHE A 97 11.09 -7.36 2.48
C PHE A 97 10.24 -8.02 3.56
N LYS A 98 9.90 -7.24 4.58
CA LYS A 98 9.01 -7.68 5.65
C LYS A 98 7.79 -6.78 5.68
N LEU A 99 6.62 -7.39 5.51
CA LEU A 99 5.35 -6.72 5.71
C LEU A 99 5.09 -6.57 7.20
N GLU A 100 5.03 -5.33 7.67
CA GLU A 100 4.83 -5.02 9.09
C GLU A 100 3.37 -4.70 9.40
N THR A 101 2.68 -4.09 8.44
CA THR A 101 1.30 -3.62 8.64
C THR A 101 0.42 -4.01 7.47
N TRP A 102 -0.79 -4.50 7.78
CA TRP A 102 -1.86 -4.61 6.80
C TRP A 102 -3.00 -3.65 7.15
N LEU A 103 -3.47 -2.92 6.14
CA LEU A 103 -4.62 -2.05 6.24
C LEU A 103 -5.80 -2.70 5.51
N THR A 104 -6.96 -2.69 6.15
CA THR A 104 -8.20 -3.20 5.55
C THR A 104 -9.38 -2.32 5.91
N GLY A 105 -10.23 -2.05 4.94
CA GLY A 105 -11.50 -1.36 5.10
C GLY A 105 -12.48 -1.95 4.10
N ASP A 106 -13.69 -2.22 4.53
CA ASP A 106 -14.74 -2.85 3.71
C ASP A 106 -15.73 -1.82 3.13
N GLY A 107 -15.41 -0.53 3.24
CA GLY A 107 -16.25 0.56 2.74
C GLY A 107 -17.57 0.72 3.48
N ALA A 108 -17.81 -0.01 4.58
CA ALA A 108 -19.03 0.12 5.35
C ALA A 108 -19.14 1.53 5.93
N LYS A 109 -20.28 2.21 5.68
CA LYS A 109 -20.54 3.58 6.11
C LYS A 109 -21.51 3.61 7.28
N GLY A 110 -21.39 4.63 8.12
CA GLY A 110 -22.35 4.93 9.19
C GLY A 110 -22.18 4.05 10.43
N ASP A 111 -21.03 3.40 10.59
CA ASP A 111 -20.72 2.67 11.81
C ASP A 111 -20.61 3.64 13.00
N SER A 112 -21.12 3.22 14.16
CA SER A 112 -20.75 3.87 15.42
C SER A 112 -19.28 3.57 15.75
N LEU A 113 -18.64 4.39 16.60
CA LEU A 113 -17.28 4.11 17.06
C LEU A 113 -17.13 2.72 17.69
N ALA A 114 -18.15 2.25 18.43
CA ALA A 114 -18.14 0.92 19.03
C ALA A 114 -18.17 -0.18 17.96
N GLY A 115 -19.03 -0.02 16.94
CA GLY A 115 -19.09 -0.93 15.79
C GLY A 115 -17.78 -0.95 14.99
N ALA A 116 -17.18 0.21 14.75
CA ALA A 116 -15.89 0.32 14.07
C ALA A 116 -14.76 -0.41 14.82
N LYS A 117 -14.74 -0.30 16.16
CA LYS A 117 -13.79 -1.04 17.01
C LYS A 117 -14.01 -2.54 16.95
N GLU A 118 -15.27 -2.98 17.08
CA GLU A 118 -15.62 -4.40 17.00
C GLU A 118 -15.24 -5.00 15.65
N ARG A 119 -15.50 -4.27 14.56
CA ARG A 119 -15.13 -4.65 13.19
C ARG A 119 -13.62 -4.84 13.05
N CYS A 120 -12.82 -3.88 13.52
CA CYS A 120 -11.37 -4.05 13.47
C CYS A 120 -10.86 -5.21 14.32
N ASN A 121 -11.47 -5.45 15.48
CA ASN A 121 -11.12 -6.61 16.31
C ASN A 121 -11.42 -7.94 15.59
N LYS A 122 -12.50 -8.01 14.79
CA LYS A 122 -12.81 -9.21 13.97
C LYS A 122 -11.73 -9.51 12.94
N TYR A 123 -11.06 -8.49 12.41
CA TYR A 123 -9.89 -8.64 11.52
C TYR A 123 -8.56 -8.83 12.29
N GLY A 124 -8.60 -9.03 13.61
CA GLY A 124 -7.40 -9.12 14.45
C GLY A 124 -6.61 -7.82 14.55
N GLY A 125 -7.21 -6.70 14.14
CA GLY A 125 -6.58 -5.38 14.08
C GLY A 125 -7.25 -4.37 15.00
N ARG A 126 -6.96 -3.09 14.74
CA ARG A 126 -7.49 -1.96 15.50
C ARG A 126 -7.67 -0.73 14.63
N LEU A 127 -8.45 0.23 15.11
CA LEU A 127 -8.48 1.56 14.53
C LEU A 127 -7.10 2.22 14.60
N LEU A 128 -6.80 3.05 13.59
CA LEU A 128 -5.59 3.86 13.57
C LEU A 128 -5.64 4.96 14.62
N LYS A 129 -4.47 5.27 15.19
CA LYS A 129 -4.26 6.52 15.94
C LYS A 129 -4.16 7.69 14.96
N LYS A 130 -4.41 8.90 15.43
CA LYS A 130 -4.25 10.14 14.63
C LYS A 130 -2.86 10.25 13.99
N SER A 131 -1.81 9.91 14.73
CA SER A 131 -0.43 9.98 14.24
C SER A 131 -0.14 8.96 13.13
N GLU A 132 -0.71 7.75 13.23
CA GLU A 132 -0.59 6.70 12.22
C GLU A 132 -1.35 7.10 10.96
N PHE A 133 -2.57 7.62 11.11
CA PHE A 133 -3.38 8.11 10.00
C PHE A 133 -2.68 9.22 9.22
N LYS A 134 -2.08 10.20 9.92
CA LYS A 134 -1.32 11.28 9.26
C LYS A 134 -0.11 10.77 8.48
N LYS A 135 0.56 9.72 8.95
CA LYS A 135 1.61 9.07 8.17
C LYS A 135 0.99 8.46 6.92
N LEU A 136 -0.09 7.67 7.03
CA LEU A 136 -0.76 7.12 5.84
C LEU A 136 -1.17 8.18 4.81
N THR A 137 -1.78 9.28 5.25
CA THR A 137 -2.22 10.34 4.33
C THR A 137 -1.08 10.93 3.54
N HIS A 138 0.08 11.08 4.18
CA HIS A 138 1.25 11.62 3.51
C HIS A 138 1.90 10.62 2.56
N HIS A 139 1.95 9.33 2.92
CA HIS A 139 2.73 8.32 2.19
C HIS A 139 1.92 7.62 1.10
N TRP A 140 0.60 7.50 1.28
CA TRP A 140 -0.19 6.51 0.55
C TRP A 140 -1.43 7.12 -0.13
N PHE A 141 -2.19 8.02 0.52
CA PHE A 141 -3.51 8.40 -0.02
C PHE A 141 -3.50 9.14 -1.36
N GLY A 142 -2.48 9.91 -1.74
CA GLY A 142 -2.53 10.52 -3.07
C GLY A 142 -2.27 9.54 -4.21
N LEU A 143 -1.95 8.25 -3.96
CA LEU A 143 -2.13 7.22 -5.01
C LEU A 143 -3.60 7.12 -5.44
N SER A 144 -4.52 7.52 -4.57
CA SER A 144 -5.96 7.46 -4.81
C SER A 144 -6.59 8.83 -5.17
N TYR A 145 -5.84 9.93 -5.11
CA TYR A 145 -6.34 11.30 -5.39
C TYR A 145 -5.26 12.24 -5.97
N GLY A 146 -5.67 13.26 -6.72
CA GLY A 146 -4.79 14.34 -7.20
C GLY A 146 -3.91 13.97 -8.41
N THR A 147 -2.82 14.69 -8.60
CA THR A 147 -1.96 14.60 -9.81
C THR A 147 -1.34 13.22 -10.05
N VAL A 148 -1.11 12.44 -8.99
CA VAL A 148 -0.63 11.06 -9.12
C VAL A 148 -1.72 10.16 -9.69
N LYS A 149 -2.97 10.31 -9.26
CA LYS A 149 -4.11 9.57 -9.82
C LYS A 149 -4.33 9.92 -11.30
N GLU A 150 -4.15 11.19 -11.68
CA GLU A 150 -4.22 11.62 -13.09
C GLU A 150 -3.11 10.98 -13.93
N LYS A 151 -1.88 10.91 -13.41
CA LYS A 151 -0.72 10.34 -14.11
C LYS A 151 -0.69 8.81 -14.14
N TYR A 152 -1.26 8.17 -13.10
CA TYR A 152 -1.33 6.73 -12.90
C TYR A 152 -2.76 6.31 -12.53
N PRO A 153 -3.72 6.38 -13.47
CA PRO A 153 -5.14 6.15 -13.18
C PRO A 153 -5.45 4.72 -12.74
N SER A 154 -4.60 3.76 -13.10
CA SER A 154 -4.68 2.37 -12.65
C SER A 154 -4.12 2.14 -11.25
N SER A 155 -3.44 3.12 -10.65
CA SER A 155 -2.99 3.04 -9.27
C SER A 155 -4.09 3.50 -8.32
N TYR A 156 -4.26 2.76 -7.22
CA TYR A 156 -5.17 3.08 -6.12
C TYR A 156 -4.82 2.17 -4.94
N ILE A 157 -5.06 2.65 -3.73
CA ILE A 157 -4.89 1.82 -2.54
C ILE A 157 -6.23 1.26 -2.14
N PHE A 158 -7.27 2.09 -2.19
CA PHE A 158 -8.61 1.71 -1.80
C PHE A 158 -9.47 1.54 -3.03
N ASP A 159 -10.44 0.63 -2.95
CA ASP A 159 -11.49 0.54 -3.97
C ASP A 159 -12.33 1.84 -4.01
N GLU A 160 -13.07 2.02 -5.09
CA GLU A 160 -13.89 3.21 -5.29
C GLU A 160 -14.94 3.41 -4.18
N SER A 161 -15.48 2.31 -3.62
CA SER A 161 -16.51 2.39 -2.58
C SER A 161 -15.99 3.01 -1.29
N PHE A 162 -14.75 2.67 -0.91
CA PHE A 162 -14.08 3.24 0.23
C PHE A 162 -13.66 4.69 -0.04
N LEU A 163 -13.24 5.03 -1.27
CA LEU A 163 -12.90 6.40 -1.68
C LEU A 163 -14.09 7.37 -1.71
N LEU A 164 -15.31 6.85 -1.85
CA LEU A 164 -16.54 7.63 -1.69
C LEU A 164 -16.88 7.93 -0.22
N SER A 165 -16.09 7.43 0.74
CA SER A 165 -16.26 7.77 2.15
C SER A 165 -15.52 9.06 2.47
N GLU A 166 -16.23 10.03 3.03
CA GLU A 166 -15.64 11.32 3.37
C GLU A 166 -14.82 11.27 4.66
N GLY A 167 -15.25 10.44 5.63
CA GLY A 167 -14.64 10.35 6.95
C GLY A 167 -14.26 8.93 7.37
N VAL A 168 -13.21 8.82 8.20
CA VAL A 168 -12.75 7.55 8.80
C VAL A 168 -12.65 7.68 10.32
N TRP A 169 -13.13 6.67 11.06
CA TRP A 169 -12.93 6.59 12.50
C TRP A 169 -11.46 6.38 12.88
N ILE A 170 -10.99 7.15 13.86
CA ILE A 170 -9.71 6.91 14.54
C ILE A 170 -9.93 6.45 15.98
N LYS A 171 -8.91 5.79 16.55
CA LYS A 171 -8.94 5.17 17.88
C LYS A 171 -9.41 6.14 18.98
N GLU A 172 -9.06 7.42 18.84
CA GLU A 172 -9.37 8.52 19.76
C GLU A 172 -10.86 8.93 19.76
N GLY A 173 -11.73 8.22 19.02
CA GLY A 173 -13.16 8.52 18.97
C GLY A 173 -13.49 9.78 18.18
N LYS A 174 -12.64 10.12 17.23
CA LYS A 174 -12.84 11.22 16.28
C LYS A 174 -12.92 10.64 14.88
N SER A 175 -13.46 11.42 13.97
CA SER A 175 -13.44 11.15 12.53
C SER A 175 -12.51 12.13 11.84
N LEU A 176 -11.77 11.63 10.85
CA LEU A 176 -10.90 12.44 10.00
C LEU A 176 -11.31 12.28 8.54
N HIS A 177 -11.18 13.35 7.77
CA HIS A 177 -11.29 13.29 6.32
C HIS A 177 -10.25 12.33 5.75
N LEU A 178 -10.69 11.45 4.86
CA LEU A 178 -9.84 10.43 4.27
C LEU A 178 -8.57 11.03 3.65
N ASN A 179 -8.75 12.10 2.87
CA ASN A 179 -7.70 12.63 1.98
C ASN A 179 -6.80 13.66 2.68
N THR A 180 -7.36 14.42 3.61
CA THR A 180 -6.67 15.56 4.22
C THR A 180 -6.20 15.27 5.64
N GLY A 181 -6.74 14.23 6.29
CA GLY A 181 -6.51 13.96 7.71
C GLY A 181 -6.99 15.07 8.65
N GLN A 182 -7.79 16.02 8.15
CA GLN A 182 -8.44 17.05 8.94
C GLN A 182 -9.66 16.48 9.66
N LYS A 183 -10.15 17.17 10.69
CA LYS A 183 -11.36 16.75 11.42
C LYS A 183 -12.55 16.67 10.45
N TYR A 184 -13.31 15.59 10.54
CA TYR A 184 -14.56 15.42 9.81
C TYR A 184 -15.72 15.35 10.80
N ASP A 185 -16.77 16.15 10.60
CA ASP A 185 -17.95 16.22 11.47
C ASP A 185 -19.24 15.68 10.80
N GLY A 186 -19.12 15.08 9.62
CA GLY A 186 -20.24 14.48 8.90
C GLY A 186 -20.66 13.11 9.45
N LYS A 187 -21.75 12.58 8.88
CA LYS A 187 -22.37 11.32 9.33
C LYS A 187 -21.86 10.08 8.60
N GLU A 188 -21.30 10.25 7.40
CA GLU A 188 -20.78 9.13 6.60
C GLU A 188 -19.34 8.81 7.00
N ILE A 189 -19.21 8.10 8.13
CA ILE A 189 -17.92 7.67 8.65
C ILE A 189 -17.73 6.18 8.37
N THR A 190 -16.61 5.83 7.74
CA THR A 190 -16.19 4.46 7.50
C THR A 190 -15.10 4.01 8.47
N THR A 191 -14.69 2.76 8.34
CA THR A 191 -13.75 2.09 9.22
C THR A 191 -12.52 1.64 8.44
N LEU A 192 -11.34 2.09 8.88
CA LEU A 192 -10.05 1.59 8.43
C LEU A 192 -9.37 0.86 9.59
N CYS A 193 -9.06 -0.40 9.37
CA CYS A 193 -8.42 -1.27 10.36
C CYS A 193 -6.95 -1.46 10.03
N ARG A 194 -6.14 -1.41 11.08
CA ARG A 194 -4.71 -1.69 11.06
C ARG A 194 -4.44 -2.99 11.76
N TYR A 195 -3.87 -3.94 11.05
CA TYR A 195 -3.30 -5.18 11.57
C TYR A 195 -1.77 -5.06 11.59
N GLU A 196 -1.14 -5.48 12.68
CA GLU A 196 0.32 -5.46 12.86
C GLU A 196 0.82 -6.91 12.83
N TYR A 197 1.72 -7.24 11.91
CA TYR A 197 2.35 -8.56 11.92
C TYR A 197 3.33 -8.64 13.10
N PRO A 198 3.42 -9.80 13.76
CA PRO A 198 4.40 -9.98 14.83
C PRO A 198 5.82 -9.82 14.28
N ALA A 199 6.69 -9.22 15.09
CA ALA A 199 8.10 -9.24 14.80
C ALA A 199 8.58 -10.70 14.83
N ILE A 200 8.87 -11.27 13.65
CA ILE A 200 9.63 -12.52 13.59
C ILE A 200 11.01 -12.23 14.21
N ASN A 201 11.23 -12.73 15.42
CA ASN A 201 12.56 -12.77 16.02
C ASN A 201 13.33 -13.85 15.28
N HIS A 202 14.40 -13.46 14.61
CA HIS A 202 15.40 -14.43 14.17
C HIS A 202 16.19 -14.82 15.43
N GLU A 203 15.90 -16.00 15.97
CA GLU A 203 16.85 -16.72 16.82
C GLU A 203 17.97 -17.31 15.96
#